data_AF-A0A416ZPN7-F1
#
_entry.id   AF-A0A416ZPN7-F1
#
_cell.length_a   1.000
_cell.length_b   1.000
_cell.length_c   1.000
_cell.angle_alpha   90.00
_cell.angle_beta   90.00
_cell.angle_gamma   90.00
#
_symmetry.space_group_name_H-M   'P 1'
#
loop_
_entity.id
_entity.type
_entity.pdbx_description
1 polymer ?
#
loop_
_entity_poly.entity_id
_entity_poly.type
_entity_poly.pdbx_seq_one_letter_code
_entity_poly.pdbx_strand_id
1 'polypeptide(L)'
;MHGSRHAGARKCSAGLRQPPVSSLAKRYGVYLHCGSMTVRRHPGRPSNTSFLFGPDGETIAEYSKIHMFDVNIPGSVSYEESHEICPGNEIVLADTALGLFGMSICYDIRFPEQYRLMASSGADAFLIAADFTKATGERHWEALLRTRAIENGCYVLAANQCGQKARFEAYGHSMIIAPDGEILAEADDTPQVLIAELDPEVLERTRNEIPSLENRRDDLYRVSSGNVRIYEE
;
A
#
# COMPACT_ATOMS: atom_id res chain seq x y z
N MET A 1 40.33 -35.70 10.03
CA MET A 1 39.92 -34.64 10.98
C MET A 1 38.96 -33.70 10.26
N HIS A 2 37.66 -33.92 10.41
CA HIS A 2 36.59 -33.07 9.88
C HIS A 2 35.72 -32.68 11.06
N GLY A 3 35.84 -31.44 11.52
CA GLY A 3 35.05 -30.87 12.61
C GLY A 3 34.09 -29.84 12.04
N SER A 4 32.80 -30.15 12.12
CA SER A 4 31.67 -29.34 11.70
C SER A 4 31.60 -28.01 12.46
N ARG A 5 31.35 -26.92 11.74
CA ARG A 5 30.92 -25.65 12.33
C ARG A 5 29.41 -25.69 12.48
N HIS A 6 28.92 -25.98 13.68
CA HIS A 6 27.53 -25.69 14.05
C HIS A 6 27.39 -24.18 14.28
N ALA A 7 26.71 -23.51 13.35
CA ALA A 7 26.22 -22.16 13.56
C ALA A 7 25.09 -22.21 14.60
N GLY A 8 25.34 -21.63 15.77
CA GLY A 8 24.37 -21.54 16.85
C GLY A 8 23.16 -20.71 16.41
N ALA A 9 22.00 -21.34 16.40
CA ALA A 9 20.72 -20.66 16.43
C ALA A 9 20.68 -19.80 17.70
N ARG A 10 20.66 -18.47 17.55
CA ARG A 10 20.35 -17.58 18.68
C ARG A 10 18.92 -17.87 19.10
N LYS A 11 18.77 -18.43 20.29
CA LYS A 11 17.49 -18.51 21.00
C LYS A 11 16.96 -17.08 21.17
N CYS A 12 15.86 -16.74 20.49
CA CYS A 12 15.07 -15.57 20.85
C CYS A 12 14.58 -15.77 22.30
N SER A 13 15.03 -14.89 23.18
CA SER A 13 14.54 -14.77 24.55
C SER A 13 13.03 -14.52 24.55
N ALA A 14 12.34 -15.07 25.54
CA ALA A 14 10.92 -14.91 25.79
C ALA A 14 10.53 -13.42 25.93
N GLY A 15 10.20 -12.78 24.80
CA GLY A 15 9.57 -11.47 24.72
C GLY A 15 8.10 -11.64 24.34
N LEU A 16 7.23 -10.75 24.82
CA LEU A 16 5.79 -10.77 24.57
C LEU A 16 5.45 -11.21 23.15
N ARG A 17 4.69 -12.30 23.00
CA ARG A 17 4.03 -12.61 21.73
C ARG A 17 3.02 -11.49 21.48
N GLN A 18 3.29 -10.65 20.49
CA GLN A 18 2.29 -9.68 20.06
C GLN A 18 1.02 -10.44 19.63
N PRO A 19 -0.17 -9.97 20.03
CA PRO A 19 -1.42 -10.58 19.59
C PRO A 19 -1.50 -10.53 18.05
N PRO A 20 -2.07 -11.55 17.39
CA PRO A 20 -2.28 -11.52 15.95
C PRO A 20 -3.01 -10.25 15.51
N VAL A 21 -2.65 -9.68 14.37
CA VAL A 21 -3.24 -8.42 13.87
C VAL A 21 -4.78 -8.49 13.81
N SER A 22 -5.33 -9.63 13.39
CA SER A 22 -6.78 -9.90 13.40
C SER A 22 -7.42 -9.72 14.80
N SER A 23 -6.76 -10.17 15.85
CA SER A 23 -7.26 -10.03 17.21
C SER A 23 -7.24 -8.59 17.72
N LEU A 24 -6.36 -7.73 17.18
CA LEU A 24 -6.37 -6.30 17.46
C LEU A 24 -7.54 -5.61 16.76
N ALA A 25 -7.78 -5.92 15.48
CA ALA A 25 -8.95 -5.41 14.74
C ALA A 25 -10.25 -5.73 15.49
N LYS A 26 -10.43 -7.00 15.89
CA LYS A 26 -11.56 -7.45 16.71
C LYS A 26 -11.68 -6.76 18.05
N ARG A 27 -10.55 -6.63 18.76
CA ARG A 27 -10.53 -6.05 20.11
C ARG A 27 -10.96 -4.59 20.11
N TYR A 28 -10.58 -3.84 19.08
CA TYR A 28 -10.84 -2.41 18.98
C TYR A 28 -12.05 -2.08 18.11
N GLY A 29 -12.62 -3.04 17.39
CA GLY A 29 -13.78 -2.84 16.52
C GLY A 29 -13.46 -1.92 15.35
N VAL A 30 -12.29 -2.09 14.73
CA VAL A 30 -11.79 -1.22 13.65
C VAL A 30 -11.43 -2.01 12.40
N TYR A 31 -11.56 -1.38 11.24
CA TYR A 31 -10.88 -1.84 10.04
C TYR A 31 -9.37 -1.64 10.20
N LEU A 32 -8.57 -2.65 9.89
CA LEU A 32 -7.12 -2.62 10.12
C LEU A 32 -6.35 -3.10 8.88
N HIS A 33 -5.73 -2.16 8.18
CA HIS A 33 -4.77 -2.45 7.12
C HIS A 33 -3.38 -2.65 7.71
N CYS A 34 -2.80 -3.83 7.55
CA CYS A 34 -1.63 -4.24 8.31
C CYS A 34 -0.27 -3.93 7.64
N GLY A 35 -0.25 -2.99 6.68
CA GLY A 35 0.91 -2.82 5.81
C GLY A 35 1.01 -3.99 4.83
N SER A 36 2.20 -4.58 4.68
CA SER A 36 2.37 -5.80 3.88
C SER A 36 3.36 -6.77 4.53
N MET A 37 3.27 -8.04 4.17
CA MET A 37 4.10 -9.11 4.70
C MET A 37 4.41 -10.17 3.64
N THR A 38 5.52 -10.87 3.83
CA THR A 38 5.92 -11.99 2.97
C THR A 38 5.06 -13.22 3.29
N VAL A 39 4.19 -13.63 2.37
CA VAL A 39 3.28 -14.77 2.54
C VAL A 39 3.65 -15.90 1.58
N ARG A 40 3.68 -17.13 2.11
CA ARG A 40 3.93 -18.35 1.32
C ARG A 40 2.68 -19.22 1.29
N ARG A 41 1.99 -19.24 0.15
CA ARG A 41 0.77 -20.06 -0.07
C ARG A 41 1.05 -21.37 -0.81
N HIS A 42 2.08 -21.38 -1.67
CA HIS A 42 2.44 -22.52 -2.52
C HIS A 42 3.95 -22.79 -2.46
N PRO A 43 4.41 -23.97 -2.93
CA PRO A 43 5.81 -24.18 -3.26
C PRO A 43 6.30 -23.12 -4.26
N GLY A 44 7.48 -22.54 -4.05
CA GLY A 44 8.02 -21.50 -4.95
C GLY A 44 8.49 -20.25 -4.21
N ARG A 45 8.40 -19.07 -4.85
CA ARG A 45 8.72 -17.78 -4.21
C ARG A 45 7.47 -17.27 -3.46
N PRO A 46 7.61 -16.64 -2.27
CA PRO A 46 6.49 -16.05 -1.55
C PRO A 46 5.96 -14.80 -2.28
N SER A 47 4.80 -14.29 -1.86
CA SER A 47 4.24 -13.01 -2.32
C SER A 47 4.42 -11.93 -1.26
N ASN A 48 4.48 -10.66 -1.68
CA ASN A 48 4.37 -9.51 -0.78
C ASN A 48 2.88 -9.13 -0.71
N THR A 49 2.22 -9.47 0.39
CA THR A 49 0.76 -9.40 0.52
C THR A 49 0.35 -8.46 1.65
N SER A 50 -0.59 -7.58 1.35
CA SER A 50 -1.32 -6.77 2.32
C SER A 50 -2.67 -7.42 2.65
N PHE A 51 -3.10 -7.24 3.89
CA PHE A 51 -4.41 -7.68 4.38
C PHE A 51 -5.16 -6.50 4.98
N LEU A 52 -6.45 -6.46 4.72
CA LEU A 52 -7.41 -5.63 5.43
C LEU A 52 -8.27 -6.54 6.32
N PHE A 53 -8.26 -6.25 7.62
CA PHE A 53 -9.11 -6.94 8.59
C PHE A 53 -10.34 -6.10 8.91
N GLY A 54 -11.50 -6.74 9.03
CA GLY A 54 -12.73 -6.12 9.48
C GLY A 54 -12.82 -5.94 11.01
N PRO A 55 -13.82 -5.20 11.50
CA PRO A 55 -14.04 -4.96 12.93
C PRO A 55 -14.29 -6.23 13.78
N ASP A 56 -14.63 -7.35 13.14
CA ASP A 56 -14.84 -8.66 13.76
C ASP A 56 -13.54 -9.52 13.84
N GLY A 57 -12.47 -9.05 13.20
CA GLY A 57 -11.18 -9.70 13.06
C GLY A 57 -11.00 -10.56 11.82
N GLU A 58 -12.03 -10.70 10.97
CA GLU A 58 -11.94 -11.48 9.74
C GLU A 58 -11.14 -10.74 8.66
N THR A 59 -10.54 -11.49 7.74
CA THR A 59 -9.85 -10.91 6.58
C THR A 59 -10.89 -10.57 5.52
N ILE A 60 -11.13 -9.29 5.29
CA ILE A 60 -12.14 -8.82 4.32
C ILE A 60 -11.53 -8.54 2.95
N ALA A 61 -10.22 -8.25 2.87
CA ALA A 61 -9.52 -8.16 1.61
C ALA A 61 -8.05 -8.56 1.71
N GLU A 62 -7.52 -9.07 0.60
CA GLU A 62 -6.14 -9.48 0.46
C GLU A 62 -5.60 -8.98 -0.88
N TYR A 63 -4.49 -8.25 -0.86
CA TYR A 63 -3.83 -7.74 -2.05
C TYR A 63 -2.38 -8.19 -2.11
N SER A 64 -1.99 -8.89 -3.17
CA SER A 64 -0.58 -9.22 -3.44
C SER A 64 0.00 -8.25 -4.46
N LYS A 65 1.14 -7.63 -4.12
CA LYS A 65 1.84 -6.62 -4.93
C LYS A 65 1.99 -7.10 -6.37
N ILE A 66 1.50 -6.34 -7.35
CA ILE A 66 1.52 -6.75 -8.76
C ILE A 66 2.77 -6.25 -9.50
N HIS A 67 3.36 -5.12 -9.08
CA HIS A 67 4.58 -4.57 -9.69
C HIS A 67 5.82 -4.81 -8.82
N MET A 68 6.74 -5.67 -9.29
CA MET A 68 7.99 -5.95 -8.59
C MET A 68 9.00 -4.81 -8.76
N PHE A 69 9.70 -4.45 -7.69
CA PHE A 69 10.73 -3.41 -7.70
C PHE A 69 12.04 -3.92 -8.29
N ASP A 70 12.05 -4.06 -9.61
CA ASP A 70 13.22 -4.43 -10.40
C ASP A 70 13.86 -3.15 -10.95
N VAL A 71 14.85 -2.63 -10.24
CA VAL A 71 15.50 -1.36 -10.59
C VAL A 71 17.01 -1.44 -10.49
N ASN A 72 17.66 -0.65 -11.34
CA ASN A 72 19.08 -0.37 -11.27
C ASN A 72 19.29 1.14 -11.34
N ILE A 73 19.54 1.76 -10.20
CA ILE A 73 19.81 3.19 -10.05
C ILE A 73 21.33 3.33 -9.81
N PRO A 74 22.11 3.77 -10.82
CA PRO A 74 23.55 3.89 -10.68
C PRO A 74 23.95 4.73 -9.46
N GLY A 75 24.83 4.17 -8.62
CA GLY A 75 25.31 4.84 -7.41
C GLY A 75 24.33 4.88 -6.23
N SER A 76 23.18 4.20 -6.31
CA SER A 76 22.18 4.18 -5.23
C SER A 76 21.67 2.76 -4.93
N VAL A 77 20.67 2.28 -5.67
CA VAL A 77 19.97 1.03 -5.39
C VAL A 77 19.95 0.16 -6.64
N SER A 78 20.42 -1.08 -6.52
CA SER A 78 20.21 -2.14 -7.50
C SER A 78 19.49 -3.28 -6.80
N TYR A 79 18.26 -3.59 -7.20
CA TYR A 79 17.44 -4.61 -6.58
C TYR A 79 16.50 -5.24 -7.61
N GLU A 80 16.34 -6.56 -7.53
CA GLU A 80 15.44 -7.37 -8.37
C GLU A 80 14.51 -8.14 -7.43
N GLU A 81 13.43 -7.47 -7.00
CA GLU A 81 12.42 -8.08 -6.12
C GLU A 81 11.81 -9.34 -6.77
N SER A 82 11.71 -9.37 -8.10
CA SER A 82 11.19 -10.49 -8.87
C SER A 82 12.04 -11.77 -8.82
N HIS A 83 13.22 -11.75 -8.21
CA HIS A 83 13.97 -12.96 -7.88
C HIS A 83 13.53 -13.59 -6.56
N GLU A 84 12.94 -12.80 -5.66
CA GLU A 84 12.57 -13.21 -4.30
C GLU A 84 11.05 -13.32 -4.12
N ILE A 85 10.24 -12.51 -4.84
CA ILE A 85 8.79 -12.34 -4.62
C ILE A 85 7.95 -12.58 -5.89
N CYS A 86 6.93 -13.43 -5.81
CA CYS A 86 5.95 -13.63 -6.88
C CYS A 86 5.01 -12.42 -6.97
N PRO A 87 4.78 -11.86 -8.17
CA PRO A 87 3.78 -10.83 -8.36
C PRO A 87 2.37 -11.38 -8.13
N GLY A 88 1.47 -10.54 -7.63
CA GLY A 88 0.04 -10.76 -7.68
C GLY A 88 -0.53 -10.63 -9.09
N ASN A 89 -1.81 -10.92 -9.23
CA ASN A 89 -2.51 -11.00 -10.52
C ASN A 89 -3.91 -10.36 -10.50
N GLU A 90 -4.23 -9.59 -9.46
CA GLU A 90 -5.53 -8.95 -9.24
C GLU A 90 -5.34 -7.52 -8.74
N ILE A 91 -6.14 -6.59 -9.26
CA ILE A 91 -6.36 -5.28 -8.64
C ILE A 91 -7.47 -5.46 -7.62
N VAL A 92 -7.28 -4.98 -6.38
CA VAL A 92 -8.17 -5.27 -5.26
C VAL A 92 -8.76 -4.00 -4.68
N LEU A 93 -10.08 -4.02 -4.50
CA LEU A 93 -10.82 -3.07 -3.68
C LEU A 93 -11.56 -3.81 -2.56
N ALA A 94 -11.70 -3.17 -1.42
CA ALA A 94 -12.48 -3.65 -0.29
C ALA A 94 -13.68 -2.73 -0.08
N ASP A 95 -14.88 -3.27 -0.24
CA ASP A 95 -16.11 -2.58 0.10
C ASP A 95 -16.31 -2.65 1.61
N THR A 96 -16.52 -1.50 2.24
CA THR A 96 -16.65 -1.38 3.69
C THR A 96 -17.74 -0.38 4.03
N ALA A 97 -18.23 -0.42 5.26
CA ALA A 97 -19.16 0.60 5.75
C ALA A 97 -18.61 2.04 5.74
N LEU A 98 -17.29 2.23 5.55
CA LEU A 98 -16.64 3.53 5.50
C LEU A 98 -16.42 4.04 4.06
N GLY A 99 -16.67 3.22 3.04
CA GLY A 99 -16.38 3.50 1.65
C GLY A 99 -15.57 2.40 0.97
N LEU A 100 -15.33 2.59 -0.33
CA LEU A 100 -14.66 1.59 -1.17
C LEU A 100 -13.15 1.87 -1.22
N PHE A 101 -12.33 0.96 -0.69
CA PHE A 101 -10.89 1.17 -0.55
C PHE A 101 -10.05 0.36 -1.54
N GLY A 102 -9.30 1.05 -2.39
CA GLY A 102 -8.31 0.43 -3.27
C GLY A 102 -7.00 0.10 -2.54
N MET A 103 -6.40 -1.06 -2.79
CA MET A 103 -5.16 -1.50 -2.14
C MET A 103 -3.96 -1.49 -3.11
N SER A 104 -2.80 -1.05 -2.61
CA SER A 104 -1.55 -1.06 -3.38
C SER A 104 -0.33 -1.14 -2.45
N ILE A 105 0.82 -1.58 -2.99
CA ILE A 105 2.06 -1.75 -2.24
C ILE A 105 3.22 -1.06 -2.98
N CYS A 106 3.79 -0.05 -2.34
CA CYS A 106 5.07 0.57 -2.64
C CYS A 106 5.22 0.93 -4.12
N TYR A 107 5.95 0.11 -4.89
CA TYR A 107 6.28 0.37 -6.29
C TYR A 107 5.05 0.51 -7.20
N ASP A 108 3.92 -0.08 -6.81
CA ASP A 108 2.63 0.08 -7.49
C ASP A 108 2.25 1.55 -7.71
N ILE A 109 2.64 2.46 -6.81
CA ILE A 109 2.37 3.91 -6.91
C ILE A 109 2.89 4.53 -8.20
N ARG A 110 3.86 3.92 -8.87
CA ARG A 110 4.42 4.43 -10.13
C ARG A 110 3.54 4.15 -11.35
N PHE A 111 2.52 3.31 -11.22
CA PHE A 111 1.69 2.83 -12.32
C PHE A 111 0.28 3.46 -12.23
N PRO A 112 0.04 4.59 -12.92
CA PRO A 112 -1.23 5.33 -12.81
C PRO A 112 -2.43 4.48 -13.25
N GLU A 113 -2.25 3.49 -14.12
CA GLU A 113 -3.31 2.62 -14.62
C GLU A 113 -4.01 1.85 -13.50
N GLN A 114 -3.25 1.36 -12.51
CA GLN A 114 -3.81 0.64 -11.37
C GLN A 114 -4.76 1.54 -10.56
N TYR A 115 -4.34 2.76 -10.26
CA TYR A 115 -5.15 3.72 -9.51
C TYR A 115 -6.33 4.23 -10.33
N ARG A 116 -6.13 4.46 -11.62
CA ARG A 116 -7.21 4.84 -12.53
C ARG A 116 -8.30 3.79 -12.59
N LEU A 117 -7.92 2.51 -12.63
CA LEU A 117 -8.86 1.39 -12.64
C LEU A 117 -9.61 1.30 -11.31
N MET A 118 -8.94 1.40 -10.17
CA MET A 118 -9.61 1.43 -8.86
C MET A 118 -10.59 2.61 -8.74
N ALA A 119 -10.18 3.82 -9.15
CA ALA A 119 -11.03 5.01 -9.11
C ALA A 119 -12.23 4.91 -10.06
N SER A 120 -12.04 4.36 -11.27
CA SER A 120 -13.13 4.13 -12.22
C SER A 120 -14.10 3.04 -11.74
N SER A 121 -13.65 2.15 -10.84
CA SER A 121 -14.49 1.18 -10.13
C SER A 121 -15.14 1.76 -8.86
N GLY A 122 -14.97 3.05 -8.58
CA GLY A 122 -15.63 3.76 -7.47
C GLY A 122 -14.80 3.90 -6.19
N ALA A 123 -13.49 3.63 -6.20
CA ALA A 123 -12.67 3.77 -4.99
C ALA A 123 -12.76 5.18 -4.40
N ASP A 124 -13.01 5.29 -3.09
CA ASP A 124 -13.05 6.56 -2.35
C ASP A 124 -11.68 6.93 -1.77
N ALA A 125 -10.89 5.91 -1.42
CA ALA A 125 -9.53 6.09 -0.95
C ALA A 125 -8.59 4.96 -1.39
N PHE A 126 -7.28 5.25 -1.34
CA PHE A 126 -6.22 4.29 -1.58
C PHE A 126 -5.44 4.00 -0.30
N LEU A 127 -5.36 2.71 0.07
CA LEU A 127 -4.52 2.19 1.13
C LEU A 127 -3.18 1.77 0.52
N ILE A 128 -2.10 2.45 0.90
CA ILE A 128 -0.77 2.26 0.32
C ILE A 128 0.21 1.84 1.43
N ALA A 129 0.69 0.60 1.38
CA ALA A 129 1.79 0.15 2.23
C ALA A 129 3.13 0.36 1.51
N ALA A 130 4.14 0.91 2.17
CA ALA A 130 5.41 1.22 1.53
C ALA A 130 6.65 0.97 2.41
N ASP A 131 7.78 0.73 1.72
CA ASP A 131 9.14 0.77 2.26
C ASP A 131 10.02 1.45 1.21
N PHE A 132 9.73 2.73 0.95
CA PHE A 132 10.40 3.53 -0.06
C PHE A 132 11.84 3.83 0.35
N THR A 133 12.79 3.71 -0.57
CA THR A 133 14.18 4.07 -0.31
C THR A 133 14.32 5.59 -0.24
N LYS A 134 15.14 6.11 0.68
CA LYS A 134 15.39 7.55 0.82
C LYS A 134 15.76 8.23 -0.50
N ALA A 135 16.68 7.62 -1.25
CA ALA A 135 17.15 8.15 -2.53
C ALA A 135 16.04 8.35 -3.58
N THR A 136 14.99 7.51 -3.57
CA THR A 136 13.84 7.69 -4.46
C THR A 136 12.71 8.47 -3.81
N GLY A 137 12.59 8.39 -2.48
CA GLY A 137 11.58 9.06 -1.69
C GLY A 137 11.69 10.58 -1.74
N GLU A 138 12.91 11.11 -1.53
CA GLU A 138 13.22 12.55 -1.53
C GLU A 138 12.76 13.28 -2.79
N ARG A 139 12.58 12.57 -3.92
CA ARG A 139 12.21 13.17 -5.20
C ARG A 139 10.81 12.81 -5.67
N HIS A 140 10.31 11.64 -5.28
CA HIS A 140 9.14 11.06 -5.93
C HIS A 140 7.99 10.76 -4.98
N TRP A 141 8.23 10.59 -3.68
CA TRP A 141 7.21 10.05 -2.78
C TRP A 141 5.97 10.95 -2.69
N GLU A 142 6.14 12.21 -2.24
CA GLU A 142 5.05 13.19 -2.14
C GLU A 142 4.42 13.44 -3.52
N ALA A 143 5.23 13.72 -4.54
CA ALA A 143 4.74 14.02 -5.88
C ALA A 143 3.88 12.88 -6.47
N LEU A 144 4.30 11.62 -6.30
CA LEU A 144 3.51 10.48 -6.77
C LEU A 144 2.21 10.34 -5.98
N LEU A 145 2.27 10.39 -4.64
CA LEU A 145 1.08 10.26 -3.79
C LEU A 145 0.05 11.33 -4.10
N ARG A 146 0.49 12.59 -4.14
CA ARG A 146 -0.37 13.73 -4.39
C ARG A 146 -0.96 13.68 -5.79
N THR A 147 -0.20 13.22 -6.79
CA THR A 147 -0.72 12.97 -8.13
C THR A 147 -1.82 11.90 -8.12
N ARG A 148 -1.65 10.79 -7.38
CA ARG A 148 -2.68 9.74 -7.28
C ARG A 148 -3.96 10.24 -6.64
N ALA A 149 -3.87 11.13 -5.66
CA ALA A 149 -5.04 11.76 -5.07
C ALA A 149 -5.76 12.65 -6.09
N ILE A 150 -5.03 13.63 -6.65
CA ILE A 150 -5.58 14.66 -7.55
C ILE A 150 -6.18 14.05 -8.81
N GLU A 151 -5.45 13.18 -9.51
CA GLU A 151 -5.89 12.73 -10.83
C GLU A 151 -7.11 11.81 -10.75
N ASN A 152 -7.34 11.18 -9.59
CA ASN A 152 -8.42 10.23 -9.38
C ASN A 152 -9.55 10.78 -8.51
N GLY A 153 -9.38 11.94 -7.88
CA GLY A 153 -10.36 12.47 -6.93
C GLY A 153 -10.62 11.47 -5.80
N CYS A 154 -9.56 10.96 -5.17
CA CYS A 154 -9.61 9.96 -4.11
C CYS A 154 -8.69 10.37 -2.96
N TYR A 155 -9.05 9.99 -1.73
CA TYR A 155 -8.12 10.09 -0.61
C TYR A 155 -6.92 9.15 -0.79
N VAL A 156 -5.78 9.50 -0.23
CA VAL A 156 -4.59 8.64 -0.17
C VAL A 156 -4.16 8.48 1.28
N LEU A 157 -4.07 7.23 1.74
CA LEU A 157 -3.57 6.85 3.06
C LEU A 157 -2.33 5.98 2.87
N ALA A 158 -1.16 6.61 3.02
CA ALA A 158 0.11 5.97 2.70
C ALA A 158 0.99 5.80 3.94
N ALA A 159 1.07 4.56 4.42
CA ALA A 159 1.94 4.17 5.51
C ALA A 159 3.28 3.69 4.96
N ASN A 160 4.35 4.40 5.29
CA ASN A 160 5.71 4.11 4.83
C ASN A 160 6.63 3.76 6.00
N GLN A 161 7.55 2.83 5.76
CA GLN A 161 8.62 2.52 6.70
C GLN A 161 9.61 3.68 6.78
N CYS A 162 10.21 3.86 7.96
CA CYS A 162 11.22 4.88 8.23
C CYS A 162 12.50 4.27 8.84
N GLY A 163 13.58 5.06 8.84
CA GLY A 163 14.85 4.75 9.48
C GLY A 163 15.76 3.77 8.72
N GLN A 164 16.91 3.48 9.32
CA GLN A 164 17.93 2.63 8.72
C GLN A 164 17.50 1.15 8.69
N LYS A 165 17.46 0.55 7.50
CA LYS A 165 17.27 -0.90 7.29
C LYS A 165 18.62 -1.58 7.01
N ALA A 166 18.60 -2.91 6.93
CA ALA A 166 19.81 -3.70 6.67
C ALA A 166 20.44 -3.45 5.29
N ARG A 167 19.63 -3.09 4.28
CA ARG A 167 20.08 -2.91 2.87
C ARG A 167 20.01 -1.46 2.37
N PHE A 168 19.16 -0.63 2.96
CA PHE A 168 18.93 0.75 2.54
C PHE A 168 18.39 1.59 3.70
N GLU A 169 18.32 2.90 3.53
CA GLU A 169 17.63 3.81 4.45
C GLU A 169 16.20 4.04 3.94
N ALA A 170 15.20 3.75 4.78
CA ALA A 170 13.80 3.94 4.43
C ALA A 170 13.41 5.40 4.62
N TYR A 171 12.60 5.93 3.70
CA TYR A 171 12.34 7.36 3.60
C TYR A 171 11.49 7.90 4.76
N GLY A 172 10.53 7.13 5.28
CA GLY A 172 9.51 7.66 6.19
C GLY A 172 8.50 8.51 5.44
N HIS A 173 8.13 9.67 5.98
CA HIS A 173 7.16 10.57 5.35
C HIS A 173 5.84 9.89 5.03
N SER A 174 5.28 9.11 5.95
CA SER A 174 3.89 8.64 5.79
C SER A 174 2.96 9.84 5.58
N MET A 175 1.90 9.70 4.77
CA MET A 175 1.02 10.84 4.44
C MET A 175 -0.45 10.42 4.39
N ILE A 176 -1.31 11.38 4.74
CA ILE A 176 -2.75 11.34 4.46
C ILE A 176 -3.05 12.56 3.58
N ILE A 177 -3.62 12.34 2.40
CA ILE A 177 -3.84 13.38 1.38
C ILE A 177 -5.31 13.36 0.94
N ALA A 178 -5.90 14.54 0.87
CA ALA A 178 -7.26 14.77 0.38
C ALA A 178 -7.37 14.64 -1.15
N PRO A 179 -8.57 14.43 -1.70
CA PRO A 179 -8.83 14.28 -3.14
C PRO A 179 -8.35 15.45 -4.01
N ASP A 180 -8.33 16.66 -3.48
CA ASP A 180 -7.84 17.88 -4.16
C ASP A 180 -6.31 18.07 -4.05
N GLY A 181 -5.64 17.15 -3.34
CA GLY A 181 -4.20 17.17 -3.11
C GLY A 181 -3.77 17.95 -1.88
N GLU A 182 -4.67 18.38 -0.99
CA GLU A 182 -4.29 18.90 0.33
C GLU A 182 -3.64 17.80 1.17
N ILE A 183 -2.48 18.10 1.78
CA ILE A 183 -1.81 17.18 2.71
C ILE A 183 -2.42 17.39 4.09
N LEU A 184 -3.22 16.43 4.55
CA LEU A 184 -3.92 16.49 5.84
C LEU A 184 -3.00 16.14 7.00
N ALA A 185 -2.07 15.20 6.79
CA ALA A 185 -1.06 14.82 7.77
C ALA A 185 0.18 14.27 7.06
N GLU A 186 1.36 14.58 7.59
CA GLU A 186 2.65 14.07 7.11
C GLU A 186 3.54 13.74 8.32
N ALA A 187 4.23 12.61 8.25
CA ALA A 187 5.29 12.23 9.20
C ALA A 187 6.66 12.71 8.70
N ASP A 188 7.66 12.67 9.57
CA ASP A 188 9.06 12.78 9.17
C ASP A 188 9.69 11.38 8.94
N ASP A 189 11.02 11.27 9.07
CA ASP A 189 11.77 10.02 8.97
C ASP A 189 11.84 9.21 10.28
N THR A 190 10.99 9.54 11.26
CA THR A 190 10.89 8.87 12.57
C THR A 190 9.54 8.15 12.78
N PRO A 191 9.44 7.18 13.72
CA PRO A 191 8.18 6.50 13.99
C PRO A 191 7.11 7.43 14.56
N GLN A 192 5.97 7.53 13.89
CA GLN A 192 4.87 8.42 14.27
C GLN A 192 3.49 7.77 14.00
N VAL A 193 2.46 8.32 14.64
CA VAL A 193 1.05 8.01 14.37
C VAL A 193 0.41 9.26 13.79
N LEU A 194 -0.12 9.15 12.58
CA LEU A 194 -0.86 10.23 11.92
C LEU A 194 -2.36 9.99 12.09
N ILE A 195 -3.09 11.07 12.31
CA ILE A 195 -4.55 11.06 12.47
C ILE A 195 -5.11 12.19 11.61
N ALA A 196 -6.10 11.87 10.79
CA ALA A 196 -6.88 12.83 10.02
C ALA A 196 -8.32 12.34 9.88
N GLU A 197 -9.25 13.28 9.71
CA GLU A 197 -10.65 12.99 9.38
C GLU A 197 -10.81 13.00 7.86
N LEU A 198 -11.49 11.98 7.33
CA LEU A 198 -11.82 11.89 5.91
C LEU A 198 -13.28 12.31 5.76
N ASP A 199 -13.49 13.43 5.08
CA ASP A 199 -14.82 14.02 4.89
C ASP A 199 -15.41 13.60 3.53
N PRO A 200 -16.52 12.83 3.51
CA PRO A 200 -17.19 12.46 2.28
C PRO A 200 -17.64 13.67 1.44
N GLU A 201 -17.94 14.81 2.07
CA GLU A 201 -18.35 16.01 1.34
C GLU A 201 -17.19 16.60 0.52
N VAL A 202 -15.95 16.51 1.02
CA VAL A 202 -14.76 16.95 0.27
C VAL A 202 -14.54 16.04 -0.94
N LEU A 203 -14.75 14.73 -0.79
CA LEU A 203 -14.65 13.77 -1.89
C LEU A 203 -15.67 14.07 -2.99
N GLU A 204 -16.94 14.21 -2.61
CA GLU A 204 -18.02 14.51 -3.54
C GLU A 204 -17.81 15.87 -4.22
N ARG A 205 -17.50 16.91 -3.44
CA ARG A 205 -17.21 18.25 -3.96
C ARG A 205 -16.08 18.23 -4.98
N THR A 206 -14.95 17.58 -4.67
CA THR A 206 -13.78 17.53 -5.56
C THR A 206 -14.13 16.87 -6.90
N ARG A 207 -14.88 15.76 -6.86
CA ARG A 207 -15.33 15.04 -8.06
C ARG A 207 -16.30 15.87 -8.89
N ASN A 208 -17.18 16.65 -8.26
CA ASN A 208 -18.16 17.51 -8.94
C ASN A 208 -17.52 18.77 -9.53
N GLU A 209 -16.59 19.41 -8.83
CA GLU A 209 -15.90 20.62 -9.30
C GLU A 209 -14.96 20.33 -10.48
N ILE A 210 -14.26 19.18 -10.43
CA ILE A 210 -13.35 18.73 -11.49
C ILE A 210 -13.66 17.27 -11.84
N PRO A 211 -14.66 16.99 -12.70
CA PRO A 211 -15.11 15.64 -13.03
C PRO A 211 -14.17 14.93 -14.04
N SER A 212 -12.90 14.81 -13.68
CA SER A 212 -11.83 14.27 -14.55
C SER A 212 -12.09 12.82 -14.98
N LEU A 213 -12.69 12.02 -14.10
CA LEU A 213 -13.03 10.62 -14.40
C LEU A 213 -14.13 10.51 -15.47
N GLU A 214 -15.17 11.32 -15.36
CA GLU A 214 -16.31 11.33 -16.29
C GLU A 214 -15.95 11.96 -17.64
N ASN A 215 -15.08 12.97 -17.64
CA ASN A 215 -14.64 13.68 -18.84
C ASN A 215 -13.64 12.89 -19.71
N ARG A 216 -13.31 11.65 -19.36
CA ARG A 216 -12.39 10.80 -20.11
C ARG A 216 -12.92 10.49 -21.51
N ARG A 217 -12.01 10.46 -22.48
CA ARG A 217 -12.32 10.17 -23.88
C ARG A 217 -12.17 8.69 -24.18
N ASP A 218 -13.11 7.91 -23.66
CA ASP A 218 -13.14 6.45 -23.83
C ASP A 218 -13.38 6.00 -25.29
N ASP A 219 -13.77 6.94 -26.16
CA ASP A 219 -13.80 6.80 -27.62
C ASP A 219 -12.41 6.86 -28.28
N LEU A 220 -11.42 7.45 -27.61
CA LEU A 220 -10.05 7.59 -28.12
C LEU A 220 -9.06 6.63 -27.43
N TYR A 221 -9.24 6.38 -26.14
CA TYR A 221 -8.38 5.47 -25.36
C TYR A 221 -9.19 4.70 -24.33
N ARG A 222 -8.78 3.48 -24.00
CA ARG A 222 -9.40 2.72 -22.91
C ARG A 222 -8.32 2.14 -22.00
N VAL A 223 -8.48 2.39 -20.71
CA VAL A 223 -7.75 1.68 -19.66
C VAL A 223 -8.69 0.60 -19.13
N SER A 224 -8.30 -0.67 -19.27
CA SER A 224 -9.11 -1.82 -18.83
C SER A 224 -8.21 -2.89 -18.21
N SER A 225 -8.73 -3.61 -17.22
CA SER A 225 -8.10 -4.81 -16.66
C SER A 225 -9.03 -6.00 -16.80
N GLY A 226 -8.44 -7.19 -16.99
CA GLY A 226 -9.18 -8.44 -16.96
C GLY A 226 -9.56 -8.91 -15.55
N ASN A 227 -8.86 -8.40 -14.52
CA ASN A 227 -8.99 -8.84 -13.12
C ASN A 227 -8.99 -7.63 -12.18
N VAL A 228 -10.17 -7.04 -11.98
CA VAL A 228 -10.44 -6.14 -10.84
C VAL A 228 -11.41 -6.87 -9.93
N ARG A 229 -11.03 -7.05 -8.66
CA ARG A 229 -11.80 -7.76 -7.66
C ARG A 229 -12.24 -6.80 -6.56
N ILE A 230 -13.55 -6.75 -6.34
CA ILE A 230 -14.15 -6.06 -5.21
C ILE A 230 -14.52 -7.14 -4.19
N TYR A 231 -14.03 -7.00 -2.96
CA TYR A 231 -14.42 -7.84 -1.84
C TYR A 231 -15.58 -7.17 -1.12
N GLU A 232 -16.70 -7.87 -0.99
CA GLU A 232 -17.88 -7.44 -0.24
C GLU A 232 -17.79 -7.97 1.20
N GLU A 233 -18.22 -7.17 2.18
CA GLU A 233 -18.29 -7.52 3.61
C GLU A 233 -19.40 -8.54 3.94
#